data_AF-A0A957ESS0-F1
#
_entry.id   AF-A0A957ESS0-F1
#
_cell.length_a   1.000
_cell.length_b   1.000
_cell.length_c   1.000
_cell.angle_alpha   90.00
_cell.angle_beta   90.00
_cell.angle_gamma   90.00
#
_symmetry.space_group_name_H-M   'P 1'
#
loop_
_entity.id
_entity.type
_entity.pdbx_description
1 polymer ?
#
loop_
_entity_poly.entity_id
_entity_poly.type
_entity_poly.pdbx_seq_one_letter_code
_entity_poly.pdbx_strand_id
1 'polypeptide(L)' 'KKQVDQLLRLELFFDPAAPPALPPSFNPIIVEPGRWLLRLPQEAITAVFTHLNLTQLDDFRLHSATLEDLYLHYATQRDE' A
#
# COMPACT_ATOMS: atom_id res chain seq x y z
N LYS A 1 -22.69 -2.83 -8.62
CA LYS A 1 -21.31 -2.39 -8.96
C LYS A 1 -20.42 -2.82 -7.80
N LYS A 2 -19.73 -3.96 -7.93
CA LYS A 2 -18.81 -4.47 -6.91
C LYS A 2 -17.49 -3.72 -7.07
N GLN A 3 -17.35 -2.59 -6.37
CA GLN A 3 -16.03 -2.03 -6.10
C GLN A 3 -15.38 -3.02 -5.13
N VAL A 4 -14.64 -3.97 -5.69
CA VAL A 4 -13.59 -4.63 -4.92
C VAL A 4 -12.67 -3.49 -4.53
N ASP A 5 -12.67 -3.12 -3.25
CA ASP A 5 -11.75 -2.13 -2.69
C ASP A 5 -10.32 -2.66 -2.91
N GLN A 6 -9.75 -2.33 -4.07
CA GLN A 6 -8.39 -2.67 -4.47
C GLN A 6 -7.44 -1.77 -3.70
N LEU A 7 -7.34 -2.04 -2.39
CA LEU A 7 -6.38 -1.41 -1.51
C LEU A 7 -5.00 -2.00 -1.80
N LEU A 8 -4.09 -1.11 -2.16
CA LEU A 8 -2.68 -1.40 -2.30
C LEU A 8 -2.00 -1.25 -0.94
N ARG A 9 -1.04 -2.13 -0.69
CA ARG A 9 -0.13 -2.09 0.45
C ARG A 9 1.20 -1.55 -0.04
N LEU A 10 1.54 -0.33 0.34
CA LEU A 10 2.81 0.30 0.01
C LEU A 10 3.72 0.21 1.24
N GLU A 11 4.75 -0.62 1.17
CA GLU A 11 5.82 -0.65 2.15
C GLU A 11 6.92 0.32 1.74
N LEU A 12 7.37 1.13 2.69
CA LEU A 12 8.44 2.09 2.56
C LEU A 12 9.59 1.64 3.46
N PHE A 13 10.78 1.61 2.90
CA PHE A 13 12.03 1.36 3.61
C PHE A 13 12.86 2.63 3.56
N PHE A 14 13.34 3.07 4.70
CA PHE A 14 14.10 4.30 4.84
C PHE A 14 14.99 4.21 6.08
N ASP A 15 15.93 5.14 6.20
CA ASP A 15 16.82 5.14 7.36
C ASP A 15 16.04 5.53 8.64
N PRO A 16 16.10 4.73 9.72
CA PRO A 16 15.37 5.03 10.95
C PRO A 16 15.80 6.34 11.62
N ALA A 17 16.99 6.87 11.31
CA ALA A 17 17.44 8.17 11.77
C ALA A 17 16.93 9.34 10.89
N ALA A 18 16.42 9.04 9.68
CA ALA A 18 15.91 10.03 8.73
C ALA A 18 14.55 9.59 8.12
N PRO A 19 13.45 9.64 8.90
CA PRO A 19 12.13 9.25 8.41
C PRO A 19 11.62 10.16 7.28
N PRO A 20 10.92 9.62 6.27
CA PRO A 20 10.38 10.40 5.17
C PRO A 20 9.23 11.26 5.65
N ALA A 21 9.09 12.46 5.06
CA ALA A 21 7.94 13.32 5.34
C ALA A 21 6.69 12.74 4.67
N LEU A 22 5.74 12.25 5.47
CA LEU A 22 4.44 11.83 4.99
C LEU A 22 3.39 12.92 5.21
N PRO A 23 2.49 13.16 4.23
CA PRO A 23 1.35 14.04 4.44
C PRO A 23 0.44 13.51 5.57
N PRO A 24 -0.17 14.39 6.38
CA PRO A 24 -1.04 13.99 7.49
C PRO A 24 -2.32 13.27 7.03
N SER A 25 -2.65 13.36 5.75
CA SER A 25 -3.74 12.62 5.11
C SER A 25 -3.46 11.11 4.99
N PHE A 26 -2.22 10.68 5.21
CA PHE A 26 -1.83 9.29 5.17
C PHE A 26 -1.49 8.78 6.56
N ASN A 27 -2.04 7.62 6.91
CA ASN A 27 -1.76 6.93 8.16
C ASN A 27 -0.78 5.78 7.89
N PRO A 28 0.53 5.98 8.04
CA PRO A 28 1.49 4.88 7.98
C PRO A 28 1.32 3.97 9.20
N ILE A 29 1.39 2.66 8.96
CA ILE A 29 1.52 1.64 9.98
C ILE A 29 3.01 1.43 10.18
N ILE A 30 3.50 1.73 11.39
CA ILE A 30 4.91 1.51 11.74
C ILE A 30 5.09 0.01 11.97
N VAL A 31 5.80 -0.66 11.06
CA VAL A 31 6.09 -2.09 11.17
C VAL A 31 7.32 -2.28 12.06
N GLU A 32 8.38 -1.51 11.78
CA GLU A 32 9.65 -1.51 12.52
C GLU A 32 10.38 -0.17 12.25
N PRO A 33 11.43 0.18 13.02
CA PRO A 33 12.22 1.38 12.76
C PRO A 33 12.79 1.35 11.34
N GLY A 34 12.51 2.38 10.54
CA GLY A 34 12.93 2.42 9.12
C GLY A 34 12.00 1.69 8.16
N ARG A 35 10.86 1.16 8.62
CA ARG A 35 9.87 0.50 7.77
C ARG A 35 8.44 0.88 8.10
N TRP A 36 7.77 1.49 7.12
CA TRP A 36 6.37 1.87 7.22
C TRP A 36 5.52 1.13 6.18
N LEU A 37 4.29 0.82 6.53
CA LEU A 37 3.29 0.22 5.65
C LEU A 37 2.09 1.15 5.51
N LEU A 38 1.80 1.60 4.31
CA LEU A 38 0.60 2.37 3.98
C LEU A 38 -0.43 1.48 3.27
N ARG A 39 -1.71 1.69 3.61
CA ARG A 39 -2.83 1.07 2.91
C ARG A 39 -3.63 2.16 2.23
N LEU A 40 -3.71 2.10 0.91
CA LEU A 40 -4.34 3.14 0.13
C LEU A 40 -5.02 2.56 -1.11
N PRO A 41 -6.13 3.14 -1.56
CA PRO A 41 -6.77 2.70 -2.79
C PRO A 41 -5.84 2.94 -3.98
N GLN A 42 -5.94 2.08 -4.99
CA GLN A 42 -5.11 2.16 -6.20
C GLN A 42 -5.14 3.54 -6.85
N GLU A 43 -6.29 4.22 -6.88
CA GLU A 43 -6.43 5.58 -7.41
C GLU A 43 -5.62 6.63 -6.64
N ALA A 44 -5.38 6.43 -5.34
CA ALA A 44 -4.59 7.34 -4.52
C ALA A 44 -3.08 7.09 -4.60
N ILE A 45 -2.64 5.97 -5.20
CA ILE A 45 -1.22 5.59 -5.22
C ILE A 45 -0.36 6.61 -5.96
N THR A 46 -0.84 7.09 -7.11
CA THR A 46 -0.13 8.06 -7.95
C THR A 46 0.01 9.39 -7.23
N ALA A 47 -1.02 9.81 -6.50
CA ALA A 47 -0.97 11.01 -5.68
C ALA A 47 0.05 10.86 -4.55
N VAL A 48 0.09 9.70 -3.88
CA VAL A 48 1.11 9.42 -2.86
C VAL A 48 2.50 9.50 -3.45
N PHE A 49 2.79 8.79 -4.55
CA PHE A 49 4.11 8.83 -5.16
C PHE A 49 4.52 10.22 -5.65
N THR A 50 3.56 11.08 -6.01
CA THR A 50 3.84 12.48 -6.39
C THR A 50 4.24 13.34 -5.20
N HIS A 51 3.66 13.09 -4.02
CA HIS A 51 3.98 13.82 -2.80
C HIS A 51 5.10 13.20 -1.97
N LEU A 52 5.34 11.90 -2.13
CA LEU A 52 6.34 11.13 -1.41
C LEU A 52 7.71 11.42 -2.00
N ASN A 53 8.64 11.85 -1.16
CA ASN A 53 10.01 12.07 -1.59
C ASN A 53 10.76 10.74 -1.69
N LEU A 54 10.76 10.15 -2.88
CA LEU A 54 11.46 8.90 -3.18
C LEU A 54 12.96 8.95 -2.90
N THR A 55 13.56 10.15 -2.89
CA THR A 55 14.98 10.34 -2.57
C THR A 55 15.31 10.08 -1.09
N GLN A 56 14.31 10.12 -0.21
CA GLN A 56 14.47 9.83 1.22
C GLN A 56 14.17 8.37 1.56
N LEU A 57 13.77 7.58 0.56
CA LEU A 57 13.53 6.16 0.71
C LEU A 57 14.77 5.41 0.24
N ASP A 58 15.14 4.38 1.00
CA ASP A 58 16.16 3.43 0.58
C ASP A 58 15.56 2.43 -0.43
N ASP A 59 14.33 1.97 -0.16
CA ASP A 59 13.58 1.06 -1.03
C ASP A 59 12.06 1.25 -0.80
N PHE A 60 11.24 0.77 -1.74
CA PHE A 60 9.79 0.70 -1.55
C PHE A 60 9.20 -0.52 -2.25
N ARG A 61 8.18 -1.12 -1.65
CA ARG A 61 7.48 -2.28 -2.20
C ARG A 61 6.00 -2.01 -2.28
N LEU A 62 5.46 -2.14 -3.49
CA LEU A 62 4.03 -2.04 -3.72
C LEU A 62 3.44 -3.43 -3.88
N HIS A 63 2.66 -3.85 -2.89
CA HIS A 63 1.87 -5.06 -2.91
C HIS A 63 0.44 -4.69 -3.30
N SER A 64 0.05 -4.99 -4.54
CA SER A 64 -1.37 -5.15 -4.85
C SER A 64 -1.85 -6.41 -4.16
N ALA A 65 -2.98 -6.35 -3.46
CA ALA A 65 -3.66 -7.53 -2.96
C ALA A 65 -4.00 -8.42 -4.18
N THR A 66 -3.09 -9.30 -4.54
CA THR A 66 -3.19 -10.17 -5.69
C THR A 66 -3.38 -11.58 -5.17
N LEU A 67 -4.45 -12.20 -5.68
CA LEU A 67 -4.83 -13.61 -5.64
C LEU A 67 -5.70 -14.20 -4.52
N GLU A 68 -5.59 -13.84 -3.23
CA GLU A 68 -6.39 -14.56 -2.22
C GLU A 68 -7.89 -14.16 -2.22
N ASP A 69 -8.21 -12.89 -2.52
CA ASP A 69 -9.60 -12.39 -2.53
C ASP A 69 -10.36 -12.71 -3.84
N LEU A 70 -9.63 -12.77 -4.96
CA LEU A 70 -10.17 -13.19 -6.26
C LEU A 70 -10.52 -14.69 -6.28
N TYR A 71 -9.84 -15.51 -5.47
CA TYR A 71 -10.11 -16.93 -5.38
C TYR A 71 -11.46 -17.22 -4.69
N LEU A 72 -11.80 -16.53 -3.59
CA LEU A 72 -13.12 -16.65 -2.96
C LEU A 72 -14.25 -16.18 -3.89
N HIS A 73 -14.01 -15.10 -4.64
CA HIS A 73 -15.01 -14.53 -5.53
C HIS A 73 -15.38 -15.42 -6.72
N TYR A 74 -14.44 -16.21 -7.23
CA TYR A 74 -14.70 -17.21 -8.28
C TYR A 74 -15.07 -18.59 -7.73
N ALA A 75 -14.55 -18.99 -6.57
CA ALA A 75 -14.89 -20.27 -5.94
C ALA A 75 -16.36 -20.33 -5.47
N THR A 76 -17.01 -19.19 -5.23
CA THR A 76 -18.41 -19.12 -4.78
C THR A 76 -19.42 -18.98 -5.94
N GLN A 77 -18.98 -19.07 -7.20
CA GLN A 77 -19.85 -18.97 -8.39
C GLN A 77 -19.84 -20.26 -9.24
N ARG A 78 -19.32 -21.38 -8.73
CA ARG A 78 -19.32 -22.67 -9.45
C ARG A 78 -19.65 -23.87 -8.54
N ASP A 79 -20.59 -23.70 -7.62
CA ASP A 79 -21.43 -24.81 -7.18
C ASP A 79 -22.87 -24.41 -7.52
N GLU A 80 -23.57 -25.29 -8.21
CA GLU A 80 -24.74 -25.07 -9.08
C GLU A 80 -26.05 -24.68 -8.36
#